data_AF-A0A108MS62-F1
#
_entry.id   AF-A0A108MS62-F1
#
_cell.length_a   1.000
_cell.length_b   1.000
_cell.length_c   1.000
_cell.angle_alpha   90.00
_cell.angle_beta   90.00
_cell.angle_gamma   90.00
#
_symmetry.space_group_name_H-M   'P 1'
#
loop_
_entity.id
_entity.type
_entity.pdbx_description
1 polymer ?
#
loop_
_entity_poly.entity_id
_entity_poly.type
_entity_poly.pdbx_seq_one_letter_code
_entity_poly.pdbx_strand_id
1 'polypeptide(L)'
;MQIVFAFLMTGYFAGLPALLSEVFPVQTRTTGMSLAYNVGVTIFGGFGPFIIAWLIRAAGMKTAPSFYVMFAAVLSLAALAVLRRRFGFR
;
A
#
# COMPACT_ATOMS: atom_id res chain seq x y z
N MET A 1 15.70 -6.52 19.99
CA MET A 1 15.56 -5.68 18.77
C MET A 1 14.28 -5.96 17.99
N GLN A 2 13.91 -7.23 17.73
CA GLN A 2 12.67 -7.57 16.99
C GLN A 2 11.37 -7.04 17.60
N ILE A 3 11.23 -7.04 18.94
CA ILE A 3 10.01 -6.57 19.62
C ILE A 3 9.74 -5.08 19.34
N VAL A 4 10.80 -4.25 19.28
CA VAL A 4 10.68 -2.81 18.98
C VAL A 4 10.20 -2.60 17.53
N PHE A 5 10.75 -3.35 16.58
CA PHE A 5 10.29 -3.31 15.19
C PHE A 5 8.86 -3.83 15.03
N ALA A 6 8.48 -4.89 15.74
CA ALA A 6 7.13 -5.43 15.71
C ALA A 6 6.11 -4.43 16.26
N PHE A 7 6.46 -3.71 17.34
CA PHE A 7 5.61 -2.67 17.91
C PHE A 7 5.38 -1.51 16.92
N LEU A 8 6.45 -1.02 16.28
CA LEU A 8 6.37 0.02 15.27
C LEU A 8 5.55 -0.41 14.03
N MET A 9 5.78 -1.63 13.55
CA MET A 9 5.03 -2.19 12.41
C MET A 9 3.56 -2.36 12.73
N THR A 10 3.22 -2.81 13.94
CA THR A 10 1.83 -2.94 14.38
C THR A 10 1.13 -1.58 14.37
N GLY A 11 1.76 -0.53 14.89
CA GLY A 11 1.19 0.83 14.86
C GLY A 11 0.93 1.33 13.44
N TYR A 12 1.85 1.05 12.50
CA TYR A 12 1.70 1.43 11.10
C TYR A 12 0.61 0.61 10.38
N PHE A 13 0.57 -0.70 10.58
CA PHE A 13 -0.38 -1.60 9.91
C PHE A 13 -1.78 -1.61 10.54
N ALA A 14 -1.95 -1.19 11.80
CA ALA A 14 -3.24 -1.25 12.50
C ALA A 14 -4.27 -0.23 11.96
N GLY A 15 -3.82 0.92 11.45
CA GLY A 15 -4.73 1.96 10.95
C GLY A 15 -5.37 1.62 9.60
N LEU A 16 -4.68 0.84 8.75
CA LEU A 16 -5.15 0.48 7.41
C LEU A 16 -6.48 -0.31 7.42
N PRO A 17 -6.63 -1.42 8.18
CA PRO A 17 -7.88 -2.16 8.21
C PRO A 17 -9.00 -1.37 8.90
N ALA A 18 -8.68 -0.49 9.86
CA ALA A 18 -9.68 0.39 10.49
C ALA A 18 -10.29 1.36 9.46
N LEU A 19 -9.45 2.07 8.70
CA LEU A 19 -9.90 2.97 7.62
C LEU A 19 -10.70 2.24 6.53
N LEU A 20 -10.19 1.10 6.06
CA LEU A 20 -10.88 0.28 5.07
C LEU A 20 -12.24 -0.21 5.61
N SER A 21 -12.33 -0.51 6.91
CA SER A 21 -13.58 -0.96 7.51
C SER A 21 -14.67 0.11 7.62
N GLU A 22 -14.30 1.39 7.62
CA GLU A 22 -15.23 2.52 7.57
C GLU A 22 -15.68 2.85 6.15
N VAL A 23 -14.87 2.50 5.14
CA VAL A 23 -15.14 2.76 3.72
C VAL A 23 -16.11 1.73 3.11
N PHE A 24 -16.09 0.49 3.60
CA PHE A 24 -16.91 -0.60 3.06
C PHE A 24 -18.16 -0.89 3.91
N PRO A 25 -19.34 -1.11 3.30
CA PRO A 25 -20.56 -1.44 4.03
C PRO A 25 -20.45 -2.80 4.75
N VAL A 26 -21.08 -2.90 5.93
CA VAL A 26 -20.93 -4.01 6.90
C VAL A 26 -21.08 -5.40 6.27
N GLN A 27 -21.98 -5.57 5.29
CA GLN A 27 -22.23 -6.86 4.63
C GLN A 27 -21.11 -7.33 3.70
N THR A 28 -20.27 -6.42 3.18
CA THR A 28 -19.21 -6.76 2.22
C THR A 28 -17.81 -6.37 2.69
N ARG A 29 -17.68 -5.92 3.95
CA ARG A 29 -16.44 -5.40 4.53
C ARG A 29 -15.26 -6.36 4.39
N THR A 30 -15.44 -7.63 4.76
CA THR A 30 -14.37 -8.64 4.70
C THR A 30 -13.98 -8.96 3.27
N THR A 31 -14.97 -9.18 2.40
CA THR A 31 -14.75 -9.55 1.00
C THR A 31 -14.13 -8.40 0.20
N GLY A 32 -14.61 -7.17 0.40
CA GLY A 32 -14.06 -5.96 -0.21
C GLY A 32 -12.64 -5.66 0.26
N MET A 33 -12.37 -5.80 1.57
CA MET A 33 -11.02 -5.64 2.13
C MET A 33 -10.05 -6.70 1.59
N SER A 34 -10.46 -7.97 1.55
CA SER A 34 -9.65 -9.06 0.99
C SER A 34 -9.43 -8.90 -0.51
N LEU A 35 -10.44 -8.44 -1.27
CA LEU A 35 -10.30 -8.21 -2.71
C LEU A 35 -9.31 -7.07 -2.98
N ALA A 36 -9.49 -5.92 -2.32
CA ALA A 36 -8.59 -4.78 -2.46
C ALA A 36 -7.16 -5.13 -2.05
N TYR A 37 -6.99 -5.87 -0.95
CA TYR A 37 -5.69 -6.35 -0.50
C TYR A 37 -5.05 -7.30 -1.50
N ASN A 38 -5.77 -8.32 -1.96
CA ASN A 38 -5.22 -9.28 -2.93
C ASN A 38 -4.87 -8.60 -4.26
N VAL A 39 -5.73 -7.74 -4.79
CA VAL A 39 -5.44 -6.99 -6.02
C VAL A 39 -4.20 -6.11 -5.83
N GLY A 40 -4.10 -5.39 -4.72
CA GLY A 40 -2.94 -4.57 -4.39
C GLY A 40 -1.65 -5.38 -4.24
N VAL A 41 -1.68 -6.48 -3.49
CA VAL A 41 -0.51 -7.34 -3.28
C VAL A 41 -0.12 -8.08 -4.55
N THR A 42 -1.06 -8.55 -5.36
CA THR A 42 -0.74 -9.22 -6.63
C THR A 42 -0.09 -8.26 -7.61
N ILE A 43 -0.62 -7.04 -7.74
CA ILE A 43 -0.07 -6.04 -8.66
C ILE A 43 1.25 -5.49 -8.12
N PHE A 44 1.29 -4.94 -6.91
CA PHE A 44 2.46 -4.24 -6.40
C PHE A 44 3.47 -5.13 -5.69
N GLY A 45 3.02 -6.22 -5.07
CA GLY A 45 3.88 -7.22 -4.44
C GLY A 45 4.35 -8.30 -5.42
N GLY A 46 3.47 -8.78 -6.30
CA GLY A 46 3.79 -9.80 -7.31
C GLY A 46 4.64 -9.25 -8.47
N PHE A 47 4.25 -8.13 -9.08
CA PHE A 47 5.06 -7.48 -10.12
C PHE A 47 6.18 -6.60 -9.57
N GLY A 48 6.20 -6.31 -8.27
CA GLY A 48 7.22 -5.47 -7.63
C GLY A 48 8.66 -5.92 -7.96
N PRO A 49 9.05 -7.17 -7.70
CA PRO A 49 10.39 -7.68 -8.01
C PRO A 49 10.73 -7.60 -9.50
N PHE A 50 9.75 -7.84 -10.38
CA PHE A 50 9.93 -7.78 -11.83
C PHE A 50 10.17 -6.34 -12.32
N ILE A 51 9.36 -5.39 -11.83
CA ILE A 51 9.50 -3.97 -12.13
C ILE A 51 10.83 -3.45 -11.57
N ILE A 52 11.18 -3.82 -10.33
CA ILE A 52 12.46 -3.45 -9.71
C ILE A 52 13.63 -4.02 -10.52
N ALA A 53 13.60 -5.30 -10.92
CA ALA A 53 14.66 -5.92 -11.71
C ALA A 53 14.80 -5.28 -13.10
N TRP A 54 13.69 -4.98 -13.77
CA TRP A 54 13.69 -4.25 -15.04
C TRP A 54 14.25 -2.84 -14.87
N LEU A 55 13.88 -2.14 -13.81
CA LEU A 55 14.33 -0.79 -13.51
C LEU A 55 15.82 -0.76 -13.14
N ILE A 56 16.32 -1.78 -12.43
CA ILE A 56 17.76 -1.96 -12.18
C ILE A 56 18.51 -2.16 -13.50
N ARG A 57 17.97 -3.00 -14.41
CA ARG A 57 18.56 -3.21 -15.75
C ARG A 57 18.54 -1.96 -16.61
N ALA A 58 17.48 -1.16 -16.56
CA ALA A 58 17.32 0.05 -17.36
C ALA A 58 18.12 1.24 -16.82
N ALA A 59 18.18 1.41 -15.49
CA ALA A 59 18.85 2.55 -14.85
C ALA A 59 20.34 2.29 -14.53
N GLY A 60 20.79 1.03 -14.53
CA GLY A 60 22.19 0.64 -14.27
C GLY A 60 22.72 0.97 -12.86
N MET A 61 21.87 1.51 -11.98
CA MET A 61 22.23 1.98 -10.64
C MET A 61 21.48 1.19 -9.57
N LYS A 62 22.18 0.79 -8.49
CA LYS A 62 21.61 0.08 -7.32
C LYS A 62 20.52 0.88 -6.58
N THR A 63 20.32 2.16 -6.92
CA THR A 63 19.26 3.04 -6.40
C THR A 63 17.91 2.84 -7.07
N ALA A 64 17.80 2.05 -8.14
CA ALA A 64 16.53 1.81 -8.85
C ALA A 64 15.31 1.47 -7.97
N PRO A 65 15.41 0.73 -6.83
CA PRO A 65 14.25 0.48 -5.97
C PRO A 65 13.61 1.76 -5.42
N SER A 66 14.36 2.86 -5.25
CA SER A 66 13.80 4.09 -4.70
C SER A 66 12.81 4.76 -5.64
N PHE A 67 12.97 4.65 -6.96
CA PHE A 67 12.00 5.16 -7.93
C PHE A 67 10.67 4.40 -7.87
N TYR A 68 10.71 3.08 -7.65
CA TYR A 68 9.50 2.28 -7.45
C TYR A 68 8.77 2.69 -6.17
N VAL A 69 9.52 2.88 -5.07
CA VAL A 69 8.95 3.34 -3.79
C VAL A 69 8.40 4.76 -3.91
N MET A 70 9.07 5.65 -4.65
CA MET A 70 8.61 7.02 -4.87
C MET A 70 7.32 7.06 -5.70
N PHE A 71 7.21 6.21 -6.73
CA PHE A 71 5.96 6.02 -7.47
C PHE A 71 4.84 5.49 -6.58
N ALA A 72 5.12 4.44 -5.79
CA ALA A 72 4.16 3.89 -4.84
C ALA A 72 3.71 4.92 -3.79
N ALA A 73 4.62 5.79 -3.33
CA ALA A 73 4.32 6.86 -2.40
C ALA A 73 3.39 7.92 -3.02
N VAL A 74 3.65 8.34 -4.26
CA VAL A 74 2.77 9.26 -4.99
C VAL A 74 1.39 8.64 -5.21
N LEU A 75 1.34 7.35 -5.58
CA LEU A 75 0.08 6.63 -5.76
C LEU A 75 -0.71 6.54 -4.45
N SER A 76 -0.03 6.25 -3.34
CA SER A 76 -0.63 6.21 -2.00
C SER A 76 -1.17 7.58 -1.58
N LEU A 77 -0.42 8.66 -1.83
CA LEU A 77 -0.87 10.03 -1.57
C LEU A 77 -2.08 10.40 -2.44
N ALA A 78 -2.09 10.00 -3.71
CA ALA A 78 -3.24 10.21 -4.59
C ALA A 78 -4.47 9.44 -4.10
N ALA A 79 -4.32 8.17 -3.72
CA ALA A 79 -5.38 7.37 -3.14
C ALA A 79 -5.94 8.00 -1.85
N LEU A 80 -5.06 8.47 -0.97
CA LEU A 80 -5.45 9.16 0.27
C LEU A 80 -6.15 10.50 -0.02
N ALA A 81 -5.69 11.27 -1.01
CA ALA A 81 -6.33 12.51 -1.42
C ALA A 81 -7.73 12.28 -2.00
N VAL A 82 -7.91 11.25 -2.82
CA VAL A 82 -9.21 10.84 -3.36
C VAL A 82 -10.12 10.36 -2.23
N LEU A 83 -9.59 9.55 -1.31
CA LEU A 83 -10.32 9.07 -0.15
C LEU A 83 -10.79 10.24 0.73
N ARG A 84 -9.89 11.18 1.03
CA ARG A 84 -10.21 12.41 1.77
C ARG A 84 -11.30 13.24 1.09
N ARG A 85 -11.26 13.35 -0.25
CA ARG A 85 -12.29 14.05 -1.02
C ARG A 85 -13.64 13.33 -1.07
N ARG A 86 -13.65 12.00 -1.10
CA ARG A 86 -14.88 11.19 -1.22
C ARG A 86 -15.55 10.89 0.11
N PHE A 87 -14.76 10.70 1.17
CA PHE A 87 -15.25 10.32 2.49
C PHE A 87 -15.21 11.45 3.53
N GLY A 88 -14.68 12.63 3.19
CA GLY A 88 -14.92 13.90 3.88
C GLY A 88 -15.13 13.75 5.39
N PHE A 89 -14.17 13.15 6.08
CA PHE A 89 -14.23 13.02 7.54
C PHE A 89 -14.24 14.44 8.12
N ARG A 90 -15.40 14.82 8.66
CA ARG A 90 -15.54 15.91 9.62
C ARG A 90 -15.09 15.41 10.98
#